data_AF-A0A1Y4FR81-F1
#
_entry.id   AF-A0A1Y4FR81-F1
#
_cell.length_a   1.000
_cell.length_b   1.000
_cell.length_c   1.000
_cell.angle_alpha   90.00
_cell.angle_beta   90.00
_cell.angle_gamma   90.00
#
_symmetry.space_group_name_H-M   'P 1'
#
loop_
_entity.id
_entity.type
_entity.pdbx_description
1 polymer ?
#
loop_
_entity_poly.entity_id
_entity_poly.type
_entity_poly.pdbx_seq_one_letter_code
_entity_poly.pdbx_strand_id
1 'polypeptide(L)'
;MAERLLMEADSLMRADSAFWLAAVNRTHPAVCQYDSAIRKKLDNAMLMCPGLKKVYLTKYVYLMRSWKPDEILLLLRKMATNVPDSIAADMWSLKAVLEDRAGFRDTAKHDFRKADSIYELTLRHYAKEQRDTMQYSAIRVMKALNLSLLYDNFQLLQHELELYRRVYETPLNGWEVLYTIESKEQYYRFVFGN
;
A
#
# COMPACT_ATOMS: atom_id res chain seq x y z
N MET A 1 24.42 11.42 -9.47
CA MET A 1 24.50 11.53 -7.99
C MET A 1 23.29 10.90 -7.30
N ALA A 2 22.04 11.24 -7.66
CA ALA A 2 20.84 10.62 -7.06
C ALA A 2 20.79 9.08 -7.22
N GLU A 3 21.08 8.56 -8.41
CA GLU A 3 21.21 7.11 -8.67
C GLU A 3 22.24 6.41 -7.77
N ARG A 4 23.38 7.07 -7.52
CA ARG A 4 24.42 6.55 -6.62
C ARG A 4 23.89 6.44 -5.19
N LEU A 5 23.19 7.45 -4.69
CA LEU A 5 22.59 7.43 -3.35
C LEU A 5 21.54 6.32 -3.23
N LEU A 6 20.75 6.08 -4.30
CA LEU A 6 19.81 4.97 -4.37
C LEU A 6 20.53 3.61 -4.28
N MET A 7 21.61 3.41 -5.05
CA MET A 7 22.40 2.18 -5.00
C MET A 7 23.04 1.96 -3.62
N GLU A 8 23.57 3.02 -3.00
CA GLU A 8 24.12 2.94 -1.65
C GLU A 8 23.04 2.60 -0.60
N ALA A 9 21.84 3.15 -0.73
CA ALA A 9 20.71 2.77 0.12
C ALA A 9 20.31 1.31 -0.06
N ASP A 10 20.22 0.83 -1.30
CA ASP A 10 19.93 -0.58 -1.61
C ASP A 10 20.98 -1.53 -1.04
N SER A 11 22.27 -1.16 -1.13
CA SER A 11 23.35 -1.95 -0.54
C SER A 11 23.24 -2.05 0.99
N LEU A 12 22.90 -0.95 1.67
CA LEU A 12 22.68 -0.94 3.12
C LEU A 12 21.47 -1.78 3.52
N MET A 13 20.39 -1.72 2.73
CA MET A 13 19.22 -2.58 2.94
C MET A 13 19.63 -4.05 2.86
N ARG A 14 20.33 -4.47 1.81
CA ARG A 14 20.75 -5.87 1.62
C ARG A 14 21.71 -6.39 2.70
N ALA A 15 22.46 -5.51 3.36
CA ALA A 15 23.39 -5.89 4.41
C ALA A 15 22.68 -6.40 5.68
N ASP A 16 21.40 -6.04 5.88
CA ASP A 16 20.57 -6.52 6.99
C ASP A 16 19.53 -7.52 6.48
N SER A 17 19.99 -8.70 6.05
CA SER A 17 19.13 -9.72 5.45
C SER A 17 18.04 -10.22 6.42
N ALA A 18 18.32 -10.25 7.73
CA ALA A 18 17.37 -10.64 8.75
C ALA A 18 16.13 -9.73 8.75
N PHE A 19 16.32 -8.42 8.64
CA PHE A 19 15.23 -7.46 8.51
C PHE A 19 14.33 -7.75 7.28
N TRP A 20 14.92 -8.19 6.15
CA TRP A 20 14.17 -8.50 4.93
C TRP A 20 13.56 -9.91 4.90
N LEU A 21 14.00 -10.82 5.75
CA LEU A 21 13.43 -12.17 5.85
C LEU A 21 12.32 -12.26 6.90
N ALA A 22 12.33 -11.40 7.92
CA ALA A 22 11.31 -11.37 8.95
C ALA A 22 9.94 -10.90 8.41
N ALA A 23 8.85 -11.49 8.92
CA ALA A 23 7.50 -11.00 8.66
C ALA A 23 7.31 -9.57 9.19
N VAL A 24 6.48 -8.77 8.52
CA VAL A 24 6.17 -7.41 8.98
C VAL A 24 5.35 -7.50 10.27
N ASN A 25 5.93 -7.04 11.37
CA ASN A 25 5.25 -6.94 12.66
C ASN A 25 4.70 -5.52 12.85
N ARG A 26 3.38 -5.34 12.78
CA ARG A 26 2.75 -4.02 12.94
C ARG A 26 2.66 -3.57 14.39
N THR A 27 2.70 -4.48 15.36
CA THR A 27 2.64 -4.15 16.79
C THR A 27 4.01 -3.77 17.34
N HIS A 28 5.06 -4.45 16.86
CA HIS A 28 6.44 -4.17 17.20
C HIS A 28 7.27 -4.05 15.90
N PRO A 29 7.18 -2.92 15.19
CA PRO A 29 7.86 -2.74 13.93
C PRO A 29 9.37 -2.87 14.07
N ALA A 30 9.95 -3.75 13.26
CA ALA A 30 11.39 -3.89 13.16
C ALA A 30 11.97 -2.65 12.49
N VAL A 31 13.21 -2.32 12.85
CA VAL A 31 13.97 -1.23 12.24
C VAL A 31 15.28 -1.82 11.73
N CYS A 32 15.61 -1.52 10.47
CA CYS A 32 16.86 -1.97 9.88
C CYS A 32 18.06 -1.38 10.63
N GLN A 33 19.14 -2.15 10.77
CA GLN A 33 20.40 -1.73 11.40
C GLN A 33 20.89 -0.37 10.88
N TYR A 34 20.67 -0.08 9.60
CA TYR A 34 21.13 1.14 8.92
C TYR A 34 20.01 2.18 8.66
N ASP A 35 18.91 2.16 9.43
CA ASP A 35 17.69 2.96 9.17
C ASP A 35 17.96 4.43 8.85
N SER A 36 18.70 5.12 9.71
CA SER A 36 18.97 6.55 9.55
C SER A 36 19.76 6.84 8.27
N ALA A 37 20.74 5.98 7.93
CA ALA A 37 21.56 6.14 6.74
C ALA A 37 20.75 5.87 5.47
N ILE A 38 19.93 4.81 5.47
CA ILE A 38 19.03 4.46 4.37
C ILE A 38 18.05 5.60 4.10
N ARG A 39 17.33 6.06 5.14
CA ARG A 39 16.34 7.15 5.01
C ARG A 39 16.97 8.43 4.48
N LYS A 40 18.12 8.85 5.04
CA LYS A 40 18.85 10.04 4.60
C LYS A 40 19.28 9.96 3.14
N LYS A 41 19.79 8.81 2.68
CA LYS A 41 20.22 8.63 1.29
C LYS A 41 19.03 8.72 0.32
N LEU A 42 17.92 8.08 0.65
CA LEU A 42 16.70 8.13 -0.16
C LEU A 42 16.10 9.54 -0.19
N ASP A 43 16.03 10.22 0.94
CA ASP A 43 15.56 11.62 1.01
C ASP A 43 16.42 12.56 0.19
N ASN A 44 17.75 12.44 0.29
CA ASN A 44 18.67 13.23 -0.53
C ASN A 44 18.49 12.90 -2.03
N ALA A 45 18.34 11.63 -2.40
CA ALA A 45 18.11 11.26 -3.79
C ALA A 45 16.79 11.84 -4.34
N MET A 46 15.71 11.83 -3.54
CA MET A 46 14.43 12.47 -3.89
C MET A 46 14.56 13.98 -4.05
N LEU A 47 15.30 14.65 -3.17
CA LEU A 47 15.54 16.10 -3.26
C LEU A 47 16.36 16.46 -4.51
N MET A 48 17.37 15.65 -4.83
CA MET A 48 18.23 15.88 -5.99
C MET A 48 17.53 15.61 -7.32
N CYS A 49 16.64 14.62 -7.37
CA CYS A 49 15.92 14.25 -8.58
C CYS A 49 14.46 13.87 -8.24
N PRO A 50 13.56 14.86 -8.13
CA PRO A 50 12.16 14.61 -7.77
C PRO A 50 11.41 13.68 -8.72
N GLY A 51 11.82 13.60 -9.99
CA GLY A 51 11.23 12.71 -10.99
C GLY A 51 11.74 11.26 -10.96
N LEU A 52 12.70 10.92 -10.09
CA LEU A 52 13.30 9.58 -10.05
C LEU A 52 12.38 8.57 -9.34
N LYS A 53 11.43 8.02 -10.10
CA LYS A 53 10.38 7.06 -9.66
C LYS A 53 10.90 5.95 -8.75
N LYS A 54 12.03 5.35 -9.11
CA LYS A 54 12.62 4.21 -8.40
C LYS A 54 12.93 4.53 -6.94
N VAL A 55 13.39 5.75 -6.62
CA VAL A 55 13.69 6.13 -5.23
C VAL A 55 12.43 6.12 -4.36
N TYR A 56 11.31 6.60 -4.89
CA TYR A 56 10.04 6.60 -4.16
C TYR A 56 9.55 5.18 -3.89
N LEU A 57 9.60 4.30 -4.88
CA LEU A 57 9.21 2.90 -4.72
C LEU A 57 10.11 2.17 -3.72
N THR A 58 11.42 2.39 -3.79
CA THR A 58 12.37 1.84 -2.81
C THR A 58 12.09 2.36 -1.40
N LYS A 59 11.83 3.66 -1.24
CA LYS A 59 11.48 4.23 0.07
C LYS A 59 10.12 3.72 0.58
N TYR A 60 9.15 3.55 -0.30
CA TYR A 60 7.84 3.01 0.05
C TYR A 60 7.96 1.59 0.61
N VAL A 61 8.66 0.70 -0.09
CA VAL A 61 8.89 -0.67 0.38
C VAL A 61 9.61 -0.68 1.74
N TYR A 62 10.63 0.16 1.91
CA TYR A 62 11.36 0.29 3.17
C TYR A 62 10.46 0.72 4.34
N LEU A 63 9.67 1.77 4.15
CA LEU A 63 8.77 2.29 5.18
C LEU A 63 7.63 1.33 5.50
N MET A 64 7.13 0.59 4.50
CA MET A 64 6.13 -0.47 4.70
C MET A 64 6.67 -1.60 5.58
N ARG A 65 7.91 -2.03 5.36
CA ARG A 65 8.54 -3.06 6.22
C ARG A 65 8.80 -2.58 7.64
N SER A 66 9.18 -1.33 7.79
CA SER A 66 9.40 -0.71 9.10
C SER A 66 8.09 -0.22 9.75
N TRP A 67 6.94 -0.45 9.10
CA TRP A 67 5.61 0.04 9.47
C TRP A 67 5.60 1.47 10.05
N LYS A 68 5.97 2.45 9.20
CA LYS A 68 6.03 3.89 9.56
C LYS A 68 4.91 4.68 8.88
N PRO A 69 3.64 4.58 9.34
CA PRO A 69 2.47 5.11 8.62
C PRO A 69 2.53 6.62 8.35
N ASP A 70 3.02 7.42 9.30
CA ASP A 70 3.11 8.88 9.13
C ASP A 70 4.13 9.24 8.03
N GLU A 71 5.27 8.54 7.98
CA GLU A 71 6.26 8.73 6.94
C GLU A 71 5.78 8.21 5.57
N ILE A 72 4.99 7.13 5.56
CA ILE A 72 4.34 6.61 4.35
C ILE A 72 3.38 7.65 3.80
N LEU A 73 2.55 8.28 4.63
CA LEU A 73 1.63 9.34 4.19
C LEU A 73 2.38 10.50 3.55
N LEU A 74 3.45 10.98 4.19
CA LEU A 74 4.29 12.06 3.64
C LEU A 74 4.93 11.66 2.31
N LEU A 75 5.39 10.42 2.18
CA LEU A 75 5.95 9.90 0.94
C LEU A 75 4.89 9.84 -0.16
N LEU A 76 3.71 9.28 0.11
CA LEU A 76 2.63 9.13 -0.86
C LEU A 76 2.10 10.49 -1.35
N ARG A 77 2.04 11.50 -0.46
CA ARG A 77 1.77 12.90 -0.87
C ARG A 77 2.82 13.42 -1.84
N LYS A 78 4.11 13.21 -1.57
CA LYS A 78 5.20 13.61 -2.49
C LYS A 78 5.16 12.85 -3.82
N MET A 79 4.87 11.55 -3.79
CA MET A 79 4.70 10.75 -5.01
C MET A 79 3.56 11.29 -5.87
N ALA A 80 2.45 11.68 -5.25
CA ALA A 80 1.27 12.15 -5.97
C ALA A 80 1.55 13.46 -6.73
N THR A 81 2.47 14.27 -6.21
CA THR A 81 2.93 15.49 -6.87
C THR A 81 4.01 15.22 -7.93
N ASN A 82 5.04 14.45 -7.57
CA ASN A 82 6.27 14.39 -8.37
C ASN A 82 6.28 13.26 -9.41
N VAL A 83 5.61 12.14 -9.12
CA VAL A 83 5.58 10.93 -9.95
C VAL A 83 4.20 10.26 -9.94
N PRO A 84 3.10 11.00 -10.23
CA PRO A 84 1.73 10.51 -10.08
C PRO A 84 1.45 9.21 -10.85
N ASP A 85 2.07 9.02 -12.02
CA ASP A 85 1.91 7.82 -12.86
C ASP A 85 2.55 6.56 -12.27
N SER A 86 3.28 6.68 -11.15
CA SER A 86 3.96 5.55 -10.49
C SER A 86 3.22 5.06 -9.26
N ILE A 87 2.07 5.67 -8.92
CA ILE A 87 1.26 5.26 -7.77
C ILE A 87 0.25 4.22 -8.22
N ALA A 88 0.38 3.00 -7.70
CA ALA A 88 -0.56 1.92 -7.90
C ALA A 88 -1.89 2.16 -7.16
N ALA A 89 -2.95 1.43 -7.54
CA ALA A 89 -4.26 1.54 -6.88
C ALA A 89 -4.17 1.34 -5.37
N ASP A 90 -3.41 0.35 -4.91
CA ASP A 90 -3.23 0.03 -3.49
C ASP A 90 -2.51 1.15 -2.73
N MET A 91 -1.57 1.83 -3.38
CA MET A 91 -0.87 2.97 -2.80
C MET A 91 -1.81 4.19 -2.68
N TRP A 92 -2.68 4.42 -3.66
CA TRP A 92 -3.74 5.43 -3.55
C TRP A 92 -4.73 5.10 -2.44
N SER A 93 -5.14 3.83 -2.33
CA SER A 93 -6.02 3.35 -1.27
C SER A 93 -5.39 3.52 0.11
N LEU A 94 -4.12 3.14 0.28
CA LEU A 94 -3.38 3.35 1.52
C LEU A 94 -3.21 4.85 1.84
N LYS A 95 -2.91 5.69 0.84
CA LYS A 95 -2.88 7.14 1.02
C LYS A 95 -4.22 7.63 1.55
N ALA A 96 -5.33 7.23 0.92
CA ALA A 96 -6.67 7.62 1.33
C ALA A 96 -6.99 7.23 2.78
N VAL A 97 -6.65 5.99 3.17
CA VAL A 97 -6.79 5.51 4.56
C VAL A 97 -6.01 6.38 5.55
N LEU A 98 -4.77 6.72 5.22
CA LEU A 98 -3.91 7.53 6.09
C LEU A 98 -4.39 8.98 6.18
N GLU A 99 -4.88 9.55 5.07
CA GLU A 99 -5.51 10.88 5.04
C GLU A 99 -6.79 10.92 5.89
N ASP A 100 -7.65 9.91 5.79
CA ASP A 100 -8.91 9.82 6.55
C ASP A 100 -8.62 9.73 8.05
N ARG A 101 -7.66 8.87 8.43
CA ARG A 101 -7.19 8.73 9.82
C ARG A 101 -6.60 10.04 10.37
N ALA A 102 -5.91 10.81 9.53
CA ALA A 102 -5.37 12.12 9.89
C ALA A 102 -6.44 13.24 9.89
N GLY A 103 -7.70 12.94 9.58
CA GLY A 103 -8.81 13.89 9.57
C GLY A 103 -9.03 14.64 8.25
N PHE A 104 -8.24 14.36 7.21
CA PHE A 104 -8.33 15.00 5.90
C PHE A 104 -9.36 14.28 5.00
N ARG A 105 -10.63 14.31 5.41
CA ARG A 105 -11.72 13.51 4.80
C ARG A 105 -11.94 13.79 3.31
N ASP A 106 -11.87 15.05 2.88
CA ASP A 106 -12.08 15.39 1.46
C ASP A 106 -10.95 14.87 0.57
N THR A 107 -9.70 15.00 1.05
CA THR A 107 -8.52 14.43 0.39
C THR A 107 -8.61 12.91 0.33
N ALA A 108 -8.99 12.26 1.43
CA ALA A 108 -9.20 10.82 1.47
C ALA A 108 -10.26 10.37 0.46
N LYS A 109 -11.40 11.06 0.39
CA LYS A 109 -12.49 10.76 -0.55
C LYS A 109 -12.05 10.88 -2.00
N HIS A 110 -11.24 11.90 -2.32
CA HIS A 110 -10.63 12.05 -3.63
C HIS A 110 -9.71 10.85 -3.95
N ASP A 111 -8.84 10.49 -3.01
CA ASP A 111 -7.84 9.45 -3.21
C ASP A 111 -8.45 8.04 -3.31
N PHE A 112 -9.48 7.73 -2.54
CA PHE A 112 -10.25 6.49 -2.67
C PHE A 112 -10.88 6.36 -4.06
N ARG A 113 -11.41 7.45 -4.63
CA ARG A 113 -11.94 7.46 -6.00
C ARG A 113 -10.84 7.31 -7.03
N LYS A 114 -9.67 7.90 -6.78
CA LYS A 114 -8.50 7.72 -7.65
C LYS A 114 -8.07 6.25 -7.67
N ALA A 115 -7.97 5.61 -6.51
CA ALA A 115 -7.71 4.18 -6.39
C ALA A 115 -8.75 3.33 -7.14
N ASP A 116 -10.04 3.61 -6.92
CA ASP A 116 -11.15 2.91 -7.58
C ASP A 116 -11.06 2.97 -9.12
N SER A 117 -10.73 4.15 -9.67
CA SER A 117 -10.55 4.33 -11.11
C SER A 117 -9.39 3.52 -11.68
N ILE A 118 -8.32 3.33 -10.91
CA ILE A 118 -7.15 2.55 -11.33
C ILE A 118 -7.49 1.06 -11.23
N TYR A 119 -8.12 0.61 -10.14
CA TYR A 119 -8.62 -0.78 -10.03
C TYR A 119 -9.55 -1.14 -11.18
N GLU A 120 -10.49 -0.25 -11.52
CA GLU A 120 -11.42 -0.43 -12.63
C GLU A 120 -10.69 -0.63 -13.96
N LEU A 121 -9.70 0.21 -14.24
CA LEU A 121 -8.90 0.11 -15.45
C LEU A 121 -8.11 -1.21 -15.49
N THR A 122 -7.51 -1.61 -14.36
CA THR A 122 -6.78 -2.87 -14.24
C THR A 122 -7.70 -4.07 -14.46
N LEU A 123 -8.89 -4.09 -13.86
CA LEU A 123 -9.85 -5.19 -14.04
C LEU A 123 -10.31 -5.32 -15.50
N ARG A 124 -10.60 -4.20 -16.18
CA ARG A 124 -10.95 -4.22 -17.61
C ARG A 124 -9.85 -4.79 -18.47
N HIS A 125 -8.60 -4.45 -18.15
CA HIS A 125 -7.43 -5.00 -18.84
C HIS A 125 -7.32 -6.51 -18.64
N TYR A 126 -7.40 -7.00 -17.41
CA TYR A 126 -7.36 -8.45 -17.13
C TYR A 126 -8.52 -9.21 -17.77
N ALA A 127 -9.74 -8.65 -17.74
CA ALA A 127 -10.91 -9.26 -18.37
C ALA A 127 -10.75 -9.37 -19.89
N LYS A 128 -10.17 -8.35 -20.54
CA LYS A 128 -9.91 -8.36 -21.99
C LYS A 128 -8.84 -9.39 -22.37
N GLU A 129 -7.81 -9.54 -21.54
CA GLU A 129 -6.67 -10.40 -21.85
C GLU A 129 -6.84 -11.85 -21.38
N GLN A 130 -8.00 -12.21 -20.80
CA GLN A 130 -8.29 -13.54 -20.24
C GLN A 130 -7.16 -14.05 -19.30
N ARG A 131 -6.51 -13.12 -18.59
CA ARG A 131 -5.37 -13.42 -17.72
C ARG A 131 -5.81 -14.02 -16.39
N ASP A 132 -4.85 -14.71 -15.76
CA ASP A 132 -4.81 -15.18 -14.37
C ASP A 132 -6.05 -14.80 -13.54
N THR A 133 -6.96 -15.76 -13.42
CA THR A 133 -8.24 -15.58 -12.72
C THR A 133 -8.02 -15.29 -11.23
N MET A 134 -6.93 -15.76 -10.64
CA MET A 134 -6.62 -15.54 -9.22
C MET A 134 -6.23 -14.10 -8.98
N GLN A 135 -5.34 -13.53 -9.80
CA GLN A 135 -4.99 -12.12 -9.72
C GLN A 135 -6.20 -11.23 -9.98
N TYR A 136 -7.00 -11.57 -11.00
CA TYR A 136 -8.26 -10.85 -11.27
C TYR A 136 -9.19 -10.83 -10.05
N SER A 137 -9.38 -11.99 -9.40
CA SER A 137 -10.23 -12.12 -8.21
C SER A 137 -9.66 -11.37 -7.01
N ALA A 138 -8.34 -11.41 -6.81
CA ALA A 138 -7.68 -10.64 -5.75
C ALA A 138 -7.89 -9.13 -5.96
N ILE A 139 -7.72 -8.63 -7.18
CA ILE A 139 -7.94 -7.21 -7.51
C ILE A 139 -9.40 -6.80 -7.25
N ARG A 140 -10.39 -7.66 -7.52
CA ARG A 140 -11.79 -7.40 -7.17
C ARG A 140 -11.98 -7.22 -5.66
N VAL A 141 -11.39 -8.10 -4.84
CA VAL A 141 -11.41 -7.98 -3.38
C VAL A 141 -10.78 -6.67 -2.92
N MET A 142 -9.63 -6.29 -3.50
CA MET A 142 -8.94 -5.04 -3.15
C MET A 142 -9.74 -3.78 -3.53
N LYS A 143 -10.39 -3.79 -4.69
CA LYS A 143 -11.33 -2.74 -5.10
C LYS A 143 -12.53 -2.66 -4.17
N ALA A 144 -13.11 -3.80 -3.79
CA ALA A 144 -14.23 -3.85 -2.86
C ALA A 144 -13.85 -3.31 -1.48
N LEU A 145 -12.67 -3.69 -0.96
CA LEU A 145 -12.14 -3.12 0.29
C LEU A 145 -12.02 -1.59 0.18
N ASN A 146 -11.46 -1.07 -0.91
CA ASN A 146 -11.35 0.36 -1.15
C ASN A 146 -12.72 1.09 -1.13
N LEU A 147 -13.73 0.52 -1.80
CA LEU A 147 -15.09 1.07 -1.81
C LEU A 147 -15.78 0.96 -0.45
N SER A 148 -15.57 -0.15 0.26
CA SER A 148 -16.08 -0.33 1.61
C SER A 148 -15.50 0.68 2.58
N LEU A 149 -14.21 1.03 2.45
CA LEU A 149 -13.58 2.09 3.23
C LEU A 149 -14.04 3.49 2.83
N LEU A 150 -14.32 3.72 1.55
CA LEU A 150 -14.87 5.00 1.08
C LEU A 150 -16.27 5.27 1.64
N TYR A 151 -17.15 4.27 1.57
CA TYR A 151 -18.57 4.42 1.93
C TYR A 151 -18.92 3.96 3.34
N ASP A 152 -17.96 3.37 4.05
CA ASP A 152 -18.18 2.69 5.33
C ASP A 152 -19.29 1.63 5.25
N ASN A 153 -19.26 0.84 4.16
CA ASN A 153 -20.21 -0.25 3.92
C ASN A 153 -19.46 -1.49 3.42
N PHE A 154 -19.39 -2.51 4.29
CA PHE A 154 -18.58 -3.71 4.08
C PHE A 154 -19.32 -4.85 3.38
N GLN A 155 -20.60 -4.70 3.03
CA GLN A 155 -21.36 -5.74 2.32
C GLN A 155 -20.71 -6.15 0.99
N LEU A 156 -20.19 -5.17 0.25
CA LEU A 156 -19.50 -5.41 -1.02
C LEU A 156 -18.21 -6.23 -0.81
N LEU A 157 -17.40 -5.88 0.20
CA LEU A 157 -16.21 -6.63 0.54
C LEU A 157 -16.55 -8.07 0.93
N GLN A 158 -17.55 -8.28 1.80
CA GLN A 158 -17.95 -9.61 2.22
C GLN A 158 -18.40 -10.47 1.03
N HIS A 159 -19.16 -9.88 0.10
CA HIS A 159 -19.55 -10.58 -1.13
C HIS A 159 -18.34 -11.03 -1.97
N GLU A 160 -17.37 -10.14 -2.22
CA GLU A 160 -16.18 -10.50 -3.01
C GLU A 160 -15.27 -11.52 -2.30
N LEU A 161 -15.16 -11.45 -0.97
CA LEU A 161 -14.43 -12.43 -0.17
C LEU A 161 -15.09 -13.82 -0.24
N GLU A 162 -16.42 -13.90 -0.14
CA GLU A 162 -17.15 -15.14 -0.32
C GLU A 162 -16.96 -15.74 -1.72
N LEU A 163 -17.04 -14.91 -2.76
CA LEU A 163 -16.79 -15.36 -4.13
C LEU A 163 -15.38 -15.91 -4.29
N TYR A 164 -14.38 -15.19 -3.78
CA TYR A 164 -12.98 -15.65 -3.81
C TYR A 164 -12.84 -17.01 -3.12
N ARG A 165 -13.38 -17.14 -1.89
CA ARG A 165 -13.31 -18.39 -1.13
C ARG A 165 -14.00 -19.56 -1.84
N ARG A 166 -15.13 -19.33 -2.51
CA ARG A 166 -15.85 -20.38 -3.25
C ARG A 166 -15.06 -20.88 -4.45
N VAL A 167 -14.28 -20.02 -5.11
CA VAL A 167 -13.50 -20.39 -6.31
C VAL A 167 -12.19 -21.08 -5.94
N TYR A 168 -11.49 -20.59 -4.92
CA TYR A 168 -10.14 -21.04 -4.58
C TYR A 168 -10.07 -21.98 -3.37
N GLU A 169 -11.23 -22.27 -2.75
CA GLU A 169 -11.39 -23.12 -1.56
C GLU A 169 -10.47 -22.75 -0.38
N THR A 170 -9.87 -21.57 -0.44
CA THR A 170 -8.89 -21.06 0.51
C THR A 170 -9.18 -19.59 0.78
N PRO A 171 -9.00 -19.12 2.03
CA PRO A 171 -9.04 -17.70 2.30
C PRO A 171 -7.89 -17.01 1.56
N LEU A 172 -8.09 -15.73 1.25
CA LEU A 172 -7.00 -14.89 0.76
C LEU A 172 -5.95 -14.80 1.87
N ASN A 173 -4.80 -15.45 1.66
CA ASN A 173 -3.76 -15.61 2.69
C ASN A 173 -3.30 -14.26 3.25
N GLY A 174 -3.34 -14.11 4.57
CA GLY A 174 -2.98 -12.89 5.29
C GLY A 174 -4.08 -11.83 5.33
N TRP A 175 -5.28 -12.15 4.83
CA TRP A 175 -6.46 -11.28 4.77
C TRP A 175 -7.66 -11.91 5.49
N GLU A 176 -7.44 -12.94 6.31
CA GLU A 176 -8.48 -13.71 7.02
C GLU A 176 -9.33 -12.81 7.92
N VAL A 177 -8.70 -11.81 8.52
CA VAL A 177 -9.36 -10.82 9.38
C VAL A 177 -10.39 -9.96 8.64
N LEU A 178 -10.29 -9.81 7.31
CA LEU A 178 -11.25 -9.00 6.56
C LEU A 178 -12.65 -9.60 6.56
N TYR A 179 -12.77 -10.92 6.76
CA TYR A 179 -14.06 -11.60 6.88
C TYR A 179 -14.86 -11.18 8.13
N THR A 180 -14.21 -10.59 9.13
CA THR A 180 -14.86 -10.16 10.38
C THR A 180 -14.95 -8.65 10.52
N ILE A 181 -14.54 -7.88 9.50
CA ILE A 181 -14.59 -6.42 9.53
C ILE A 181 -15.90 -5.95 8.92
N GLU A 182 -16.63 -5.16 9.68
CA GLU A 182 -17.95 -4.63 9.32
C GLU A 182 -17.97 -3.11 9.21
N SER A 183 -16.93 -2.43 9.70
CA SER A 183 -16.81 -0.98 9.63
C SER A 183 -15.37 -0.51 9.39
N LYS A 184 -15.25 0.72 8.90
CA LYS A 184 -13.98 1.41 8.66
C LYS A 184 -13.20 1.57 9.96
N GLU A 185 -13.89 1.85 11.06
CA GLU A 185 -13.25 1.97 12.37
C GLU A 185 -12.63 0.65 12.82
N GLN A 186 -13.33 -0.47 12.66
CA GLN A 186 -12.77 -1.80 12.95
C GLN A 186 -11.55 -2.09 12.07
N TYR A 187 -11.61 -1.74 10.78
CA TYR A 187 -10.46 -1.86 9.88
C TYR A 187 -9.26 -1.02 10.35
N TYR A 188 -9.47 0.22 10.78
CA TYR A 188 -8.39 1.08 11.28
C TYR A 188 -7.78 0.56 12.58
N ARG A 189 -8.60 0.07 13.51
CA ARG A 189 -8.11 -0.59 14.74
C ARG A 189 -7.24 -1.80 14.39
N PHE A 190 -7.69 -2.63 13.46
CA PHE A 190 -6.91 -3.80 13.01
C PHE A 190 -5.58 -3.41 12.37
N VAL A 191 -5.59 -2.43 11.46
CA VAL A 191 -4.39 -2.05 10.70
C VAL A 191 -3.38 -1.30 11.59
N PHE A 192 -3.85 -0.42 12.46
CA PHE A 192 -2.99 0.53 13.18
C PHE A 192 -2.86 0.28 14.69
N GLY A 193 -3.61 -0.65 15.27
CA GLY A 193 -3.47 -1.05 16.67
C GLY A 193 -3.94 -0.02 17.71
N ASN A 194 -4.73 0.98 17.30
CA ASN A 194 -5.32 2.00 18.18
C ASN A 194 -6.83 1.89 18.20
#